data_AF-A0A6L7QI85-F1
#
_entry.id   AF-A0A6L7QI85-F1
#
_cell.length_a   1.000
_cell.length_b   1.000
_cell.length_c   1.000
_cell.angle_alpha   90.00
_cell.angle_beta   90.00
_cell.angle_gamma   90.00
#
_symmetry.space_group_name_H-M   'P 1'
#
loop_
_entity.id
_entity.type
_entity.pdbx_description
1 polymer ?
#
loop_
_entity_poly.entity_id
_entity_poly.type
_entity_poly.pdbx_seq_one_letter_code
_entity_poly.pdbx_strand_id
1 'polypeptide(L)' 'MVTRQQIQSQLDNCLLEARFPQWESRYKRGKVRDMYLLENHRVLITTDRQSAFAHVLGTITLKG' A
#
# COMPACT_ATOMS: atom_id res chain seq x y z
N MET A 1 18.75 -8.93 -5.98
CA MET A 1 17.45 -9.49 -6.42
C MET A 1 16.83 -10.22 -5.24
N VAL A 2 15.50 -10.16 -5.09
CA VAL A 2 14.77 -10.90 -4.05
C VAL A 2 14.77 -12.39 -4.42
N THR A 3 15.09 -13.26 -3.47
CA THR A 3 15.09 -14.71 -3.70
C THR A 3 13.69 -15.29 -3.65
N ARG A 4 13.49 -16.48 -4.24
CA ARG A 4 12.20 -17.19 -4.15
C ARG A 4 11.80 -17.48 -2.71
N GLN A 5 12.77 -17.81 -1.85
CA GLN A 5 12.52 -18.07 -0.43
C GLN A 5 12.07 -16.80 0.30
N GLN A 6 12.68 -15.65 -0.02
CA GLN A 6 12.25 -14.35 0.52
C GLN A 6 10.81 -14.04 0.08
N ILE A 7 10.48 -14.18 -1.21
CA ILE A 7 9.11 -13.97 -1.71
C ILE A 7 8.12 -14.90 -0.99
N GLN A 8 8.46 -16.19 -0.87
CA GLN A 8 7.61 -17.18 -0.21
C GLN A 8 7.33 -16.81 1.26
N SER A 9 8.33 -16.30 1.97
CA SER A 9 8.19 -15.88 3.37
C SER A 9 7.31 -14.65 3.58
N GLN A 10 7.03 -13.89 2.52
CA GLN A 10 6.29 -12.63 2.59
C GLN A 10 4.88 -12.72 1.99
N LEU A 11 4.43 -13.90 1.57
CA LEU A 11 3.12 -14.07 0.93
C LEU A 11 1.97 -13.55 1.81
N ASP A 12 2.07 -13.74 3.13
CA ASP A 12 1.07 -13.27 4.10
C ASP A 12 1.32 -11.84 4.62
N ASN A 13 2.42 -11.21 4.21
CA ASN A 13 2.86 -9.89 4.70
C ASN A 13 2.64 -8.80 3.63
N CYS A 14 1.41 -8.68 3.13
CA CYS A 14 1.07 -7.64 2.17
C CYS A 14 0.58 -6.36 2.87
N LEU A 15 1.10 -5.19 2.47
CA LEU A 15 0.59 -3.90 2.92
C LEU A 15 -0.72 -3.57 2.19
N LEU A 16 -1.86 -3.94 2.81
CA LEU A 16 -3.21 -3.69 2.29
C LEU A 16 -3.64 -2.23 2.47
N GLU A 17 -3.32 -1.65 3.63
CA GLU A 17 -3.71 -0.30 4.01
C GLU A 17 -2.67 0.27 4.98
N ALA A 18 -2.25 1.51 4.76
CA ALA A 18 -1.36 2.24 5.65
C ALA A 18 -2.13 3.29 6.47
N ARG A 19 -3.27 2.88 7.04
CA ARG A 19 -4.18 3.72 7.82
C ARG A 19 -3.86 3.60 9.30
N PHE A 20 -3.50 4.71 9.91
CA PHE A 20 -3.11 4.78 11.31
C PHE A 20 -4.10 5.67 12.08
N PRO A 21 -4.72 5.18 13.18
CA PRO A 21 -5.76 5.92 13.90
C PRO A 21 -5.37 7.34 14.31
N GLN A 22 -4.12 7.56 14.70
CA GLN A 22 -3.60 8.87 15.14
C GLN A 22 -3.57 9.93 14.03
N TRP A 23 -3.68 9.53 12.76
CA TRP A 23 -3.62 10.43 11.59
C TRP A 23 -4.86 10.33 10.68
N GLU A 24 -5.94 9.75 11.21
CA GLU A 24 -7.18 9.48 10.47
C GLU A 24 -7.72 10.70 9.72
N SER A 25 -7.70 11.88 10.35
CA SER A 25 -8.19 13.13 9.76
C SER A 25 -7.43 13.59 8.52
N ARG A 26 -6.18 13.12 8.35
CA ARG A 26 -5.31 13.48 7.22
C ARG A 26 -5.27 12.38 6.15
N TYR A 27 -5.81 11.20 6.44
CA TYR A 27 -5.74 10.04 5.56
C TYR A 27 -6.63 10.17 4.32
N LYS A 28 -6.12 9.74 3.18
CA LYS A 28 -6.87 9.53 1.94
C LYS A 28 -6.42 8.23 1.28
N ARG A 29 -7.39 7.42 0.87
CA ARG A 29 -7.17 6.16 0.17
C ARG A 29 -7.23 6.35 -1.35
N GLY A 30 -6.22 5.84 -2.06
CA GLY A 30 -6.24 5.70 -3.52
C GLY A 30 -6.38 4.24 -3.95
N LYS A 31 -6.27 3.96 -5.27
CA LYS A 31 -6.34 2.59 -5.80
C LYS A 31 -5.17 1.72 -5.34
N VAL A 32 -3.95 2.24 -5.48
CA VAL A 32 -2.69 1.52 -5.20
C VAL A 32 -1.75 2.25 -4.25
N ARG A 33 -2.13 3.45 -3.81
CA ARG A 33 -1.38 4.29 -2.88
C ARG A 33 -2.33 4.84 -1.83
N ASP A 34 -1.88 4.85 -0.60
CA ASP A 34 -2.48 5.63 0.47
C ASP A 34 -1.72 6.94 0.62
N MET A 35 -2.36 7.97 1.16
CA MET A 35 -1.71 9.25 1.37
C MET A 35 -2.17 9.95 2.64
N TYR A 36 -1.29 10.77 3.18
CA TYR A 36 -1.62 11.72 4.24
C TYR A 36 -1.44 13.13 3.70
N LEU A 37 -2.51 13.94 3.78
CA LEU A 37 -2.51 15.33 3.39
C LEU A 37 -2.19 16.21 4.61
N LEU A 38 -0.95 16.67 4.67
CA LEU A 38 -0.49 17.65 5.64
C LEU A 38 -0.63 19.06 5.02
N GLU A 39 -0.45 20.10 5.82
CA GLU A 39 -0.72 21.48 5.37
C GLU A 39 0.16 21.90 4.18
N ASN A 40 1.46 21.63 4.26
CA ASN A 40 2.43 22.00 3.21
C ASN A 40 3.06 20.78 2.53
N HIS A 41 2.64 19.58 2.90
CA HIS A 41 3.28 18.34 2.46
C HIS A 41 2.25 17.25 2.18
N ARG A 42 2.63 16.31 1.32
CA ARG A 42 1.87 15.07 1.10
C ARG A 42 2.79 13.89 1.31
N VAL A 43 2.40 12.98 2.18
CA VAL A 43 3.06 11.68 2.33
C VAL A 43 2.33 10.69 1.42
N LEU A 44 3.07 10.01 0.55
CA LEU A 44 2.54 8.94 -0.30
C LEU A 44 3.11 7.62 0.18
N ILE A 45 2.24 6.63 0.39
CA ILE A 45 2.62 5.28 0.78
C ILE A 45 2.13 4.34 -0.32
N THR A 46 3.07 3.74 -1.04
CA THR A 46 2.75 2.74 -2.06
C THR A 46 2.40 1.42 -1.36
N THR A 47 1.21 0.92 -1.67
CA THR A 47 0.69 -0.33 -1.11
C THR A 47 0.95 -1.49 -2.06
N ASP A 48 0.84 -2.71 -1.55
CA ASP A 48 0.95 -3.92 -2.37
C ASP A 48 -0.28 -4.15 -3.26
N ARG A 49 -1.32 -3.31 -3.15
CA ARG A 49 -2.53 -3.39 -3.97
C ARG A 49 -2.19 -3.23 -5.45
N GLN A 50 -2.69 -4.15 -6.28
CA GLN A 50 -2.59 -4.11 -7.74
C GLN A 50 -3.97 -3.83 -8.33
N SER A 51 -4.02 -3.00 -9.37
CA SER A 51 -5.25 -2.69 -10.09
C SER A 51 -5.13 -2.98 -11.58
N ALA A 52 -6.20 -3.47 -12.19
CA ALA A 52 -6.38 -3.54 -13.64
C ALA A 52 -7.88 -3.51 -13.96
N PHE A 53 -8.26 -3.25 -15.22
CA PHE A 53 -9.67 -3.19 -15.65
C PHE A 53 -10.53 -2.26 -14.79
N ALA A 54 -9.97 -1.12 -14.36
CA ALA A 54 -10.58 -0.16 -13.43
C ALA A 54 -10.89 -0.68 -12.00
N HIS A 55 -10.57 -1.93 -11.67
CA HIS A 55 -10.76 -2.54 -10.34
C HIS A 55 -9.44 -2.76 -9.59
N VAL A 56 -9.50 -2.79 -8.25
CA VAL A 56 -8.42 -3.30 -7.41
C VAL A 56 -8.56 -4.82 -7.37
N LEU A 57 -7.56 -5.55 -7.84
CA LEU A 57 -7.61 -7.00 -8.02
C LEU A 57 -7.21 -7.79 -6.77
N GLY A 58 -6.31 -7.23 -5.97
CA GLY A 58 -5.71 -7.91 -4.83
C GLY A 58 -4.36 -7.30 -4.48
N THR A 59 -3.50 -8.06 -3.81
CA THR A 59 -2.15 -7.64 -3.42
C THR A 59 -1.08 -8.53 -4.03
N ILE A 60 0.11 -7.95 -4.24
CA ILE A 60 1.32 -8.65 -4.64
C ILE A 60 2.38 -8.28 -3.60
N THR A 61 2.89 -9.25 -2.85
CA THR A 61 3.91 -9.00 -1.82
C THR A 61 5.15 -8.33 -2.41
N LEU A 62 5.73 -7.39 -1.66
CA LEU A 62 6.94 -6.63 -2.03
C LEU A 62 6.79 -5.77 -3.30
N LYS A 63 5.56 -5.39 -3.67
CA LYS A 63 5.29 -4.51 -4.82
C LYS A 63 5.45 -3.04 -4.44
N GLY A 64 5.02 -2.69 -3.23
CA GLY A 64 4.99 -1.32 -2.69
C GLY A 64 6.32 -0.59 -2.79
#